data_AF-A0A967MIV4-F1
#
_entry.id   AF-A0A967MIV4-F1
#
_cell.length_a   1.000
_cell.length_b   1.000
_cell.length_c   1.000
_cell.angle_alpha   90.00
_cell.angle_beta   90.00
_cell.angle_gamma   90.00
#
_symmetry.space_group_name_H-M   'P 1'
#
loop_
_entity.id
_entity.type
_entity.pdbx_description
1 polymer ?
#
loop_
_entity_poly.entity_id
_entity_poly.type
_entity_poly.pdbx_seq_one_letter_code
_entity_poly.pdbx_strand_id
1 'polypeptide(L)' 'IGILPHHARWARFLARLRYVVIDEVHVLRGIFGSHVANVLRRLRRLAAHYGADPTFLAASATIGNPADL' A
#
# COMPACT_ATOMS: atom_id res chain seq x y z
N ILE A 1 -13.87 11.22 3.91
CA ILE A 1 -12.54 11.88 3.99
C ILE A 1 -11.47 10.81 3.74
N GLY A 2 -10.45 11.06 2.91
CA GLY A 2 -9.39 10.07 2.62
C GLY A 2 -8.17 10.70 1.95
N ILE A 3 -6.97 10.15 2.17
CA ILE A 3 -5.70 10.76 1.74
C ILE A 3 -5.61 10.86 0.21
N LEU A 4 -5.80 9.74 -0.50
CA LEU A 4 -5.55 9.68 -1.94
C LEU A 4 -6.48 10.56 -2.80
N PRO A 5 -7.80 10.65 -2.54
CA PRO A 5 -8.66 11.59 -3.28
C PRO A 5 -8.34 13.08 -3.02
N HIS A 6 -7.64 13.39 -1.92
CA HIS A 6 -7.29 14.77 -1.52
C HIS A 6 -5.76 14.97 -1.55
N HIS A 7 -5.06 14.27 -2.45
CA HIS A 7 -3.60 14.16 -2.47
C HIS A 7 -2.88 15.52 -2.54
N ALA A 8 -3.49 16.55 -3.13
CA ALA A 8 -2.94 17.91 -3.15
C ALA A 8 -2.65 18.46 -1.74
N ARG A 9 -3.52 18.17 -0.75
CA ARG A 9 -3.31 18.57 0.65
C ARG A 9 -2.15 17.81 1.32
N TRP A 10 -1.76 16.67 0.75
CA TRP A 10 -0.72 15.78 1.25
C TRP A 10 0.55 15.81 0.38
N ALA A 11 0.67 16.75 -0.56
CA ALA A 11 1.76 16.80 -1.54
C ALA A 11 3.14 16.74 -0.88
N ARG A 12 3.36 17.51 0.19
CA ARG A 12 4.64 17.52 0.93
C ARG A 12 4.98 16.16 1.55
N PHE A 13 3.97 15.46 2.05
CA PHE A 13 4.15 14.12 2.62
C PHE A 13 4.47 13.11 1.50
N LEU A 14 3.68 13.10 0.44
CA LEU A 14 3.84 12.17 -0.68
C LEU A 14 5.17 12.38 -1.42
N ALA A 15 5.63 13.62 -1.60
CA ALA A 15 6.94 13.95 -2.19
C ALA A 15 8.14 13.45 -1.38
N ARG A 16 7.95 13.12 -0.09
CA ARG A 16 9.00 12.65 0.82
C ARG A 16 8.79 11.20 1.24
N LEU A 17 7.82 10.51 0.65
CA LEU A 17 7.45 9.15 1.04
C LEU A 17 8.53 8.18 0.55
N ARG A 18 9.25 7.56 1.50
CA ARG A 18 10.32 6.59 1.20
C ARG A 18 9.92 5.14 1.46
N TYR A 19 9.00 4.91 2.40
CA TYR A 19 8.62 3.58 2.82
C TYR A 19 7.10 3.48 2.98
N VAL A 20 6.54 2.36 2.52
CA VAL A 20 5.16 1.96 2.79
C VAL A 20 5.22 0.59 3.45
N VAL A 21 4.87 0.54 4.74
CA VAL A 21 4.84 -0.70 5.51
C VAL A 21 3.40 -1.22 5.51
N ILE A 22 3.23 -2.49 5.13
CA ILE A 22 1.96 -3.20 5.12
C ILE A 22 2.06 -4.28 6.18
N ASP A 23 1.33 -4.12 7.25
CA ASP A 23 1.21 -5.16 8.27
C ASP A 23 0.10 -6.15 7.92
N GLU A 24 0.19 -7.37 8.43
CA GLU A 24 -0.80 -8.44 8.26
C GLU A 24 -1.21 -8.73 6.81
N VAL A 25 -0.24 -8.81 5.90
CA VAL A 25 -0.51 -9.08 4.48
C VAL A 25 -1.25 -10.40 4.24
N HIS A 26 -1.20 -11.36 5.17
CA HIS A 26 -1.98 -12.60 5.09
C HIS A 26 -3.50 -12.38 5.14
N VAL A 27 -3.97 -11.26 5.70
CA VAL A 27 -5.39 -10.88 5.70
C VAL A 27 -5.79 -10.29 4.35
N LEU A 28 -4.83 -9.77 3.57
CA LEU A 28 -5.05 -9.11 2.29
C LEU A 28 -5.23 -10.10 1.12
N ARG A 29 -6.20 -11.01 1.24
CA ARG A 29 -6.49 -12.07 0.24
C ARG A 29 -7.85 -11.90 -0.41
N GLY A 30 -8.09 -12.66 -1.49
CA GLY A 30 -9.36 -12.69 -2.21
C GLY A 30 -9.78 -11.32 -2.76
N ILE A 31 -11.08 -11.05 -2.74
CA ILE A 31 -11.67 -9.79 -3.24
C ILE A 31 -11.10 -8.60 -2.46
N PHE A 32 -11.02 -8.71 -1.13
CA PHE A 32 -10.48 -7.66 -0.27
C PHE A 32 -9.02 -7.31 -0.63
N GLY A 33 -8.16 -8.32 -0.79
CA GLY A 33 -6.79 -8.14 -1.27
C GLY A 33 -6.71 -7.42 -2.62
N SER A 34 -7.63 -7.74 -3.54
CA SER A 34 -7.71 -7.09 -4.86
C SER A 34 -8.07 -5.61 -4.76
N HIS A 35 -8.96 -5.23 -3.85
CA HIS A 35 -9.27 -3.83 -3.57
C HIS A 35 -8.07 -3.10 -2.97
N VAL A 36 -7.38 -3.71 -2.00
CA VAL A 36 -6.18 -3.11 -1.38
C VAL A 36 -5.06 -2.94 -2.41
N ALA A 37 -4.85 -3.91 -3.30
CA ALA A 37 -3.89 -3.77 -4.40
C ALA A 37 -4.17 -2.54 -5.28
N ASN A 38 -5.44 -2.25 -5.57
CA ASN A 38 -5.82 -1.04 -6.32
C ASN A 38 -5.55 0.26 -5.54
N VAL A 39 -5.73 0.25 -4.21
CA VAL A 39 -5.37 1.38 -3.35
C VAL A 39 -3.85 1.61 -3.37
N LEU A 40 -3.05 0.54 -3.22
CA LEU A 40 -1.59 0.63 -3.23
C LEU A 40 -1.03 1.10 -4.59
N ARG A 41 -1.60 0.62 -5.71
CA ARG A 41 -1.26 1.12 -7.06
C ARG A 41 -1.54 2.62 -7.20
N ARG A 42 -2.65 3.11 -6.65
CA ARG A 42 -2.98 4.54 -6.66
C ARG A 42 -2.04 5.34 -5.78
N LEU A 43 -1.68 4.83 -4.60
CA LEU A 43 -0.66 5.46 -3.74
C LEU A 43 0.68 5.57 -4.47
N ARG A 44 1.17 4.49 -5.09
CA ARG A 44 2.43 4.50 -5.85
C ARG A 44 2.40 5.50 -7.01
N ARG A 45 1.30 5.56 -7.76
CA ARG A 45 1.13 6.55 -8.84
C ARG A 45 1.18 7.98 -8.33
N LEU A 46 0.55 8.26 -7.18
CA LEU A 46 0.55 9.60 -6.58
C LEU A 46 1.91 9.96 -5.99
N ALA A 47 2.62 9.01 -5.37
CA ALA A 47 4.01 9.23 -4.93
C ALA A 47 4.90 9.60 -6.13
N ALA A 48 4.81 8.84 -7.23
CA ALA A 48 5.56 9.13 -8.45
C ALA A 48 5.19 10.49 -9.06
N HIS A 49 3.90 10.87 -9.04
CA HIS A 49 3.45 12.20 -9.47
C HIS A 49 4.11 13.34 -8.68
N TYR A 50 4.43 13.12 -7.40
CA TYR A 50 5.15 14.07 -6.55
C TYR A 50 6.66 13.84 -6.48
N GLY A 51 7.22 12.97 -7.34
CA GLY A 51 8.66 12.72 -7.45
C GLY A 51 9.24 11.70 -6.46
N ALA A 52 8.41 10.92 -5.78
CA ALA A 52 8.85 9.87 -4.86
C ALA A 52 8.64 8.47 -5.44
N ASP A 53 9.56 7.54 -5.12
CA ASP A 53 9.45 6.12 -5.44
C ASP A 53 9.65 5.28 -4.15
N PRO A 54 8.56 5.02 -3.40
CA PRO A 54 8.68 4.40 -2.08
C PRO A 54 8.90 2.88 -2.15
N THR A 55 9.73 2.37 -1.25
CA THR A 55 9.92 0.93 -1.03
C THR A 55 8.76 0.36 -0.21
N PHE A 56 8.19 -0.74 -0.68
CA PHE A 56 7.13 -1.46 0.03
C PHE A 56 7.73 -2.57 0.89
N LEU A 57 7.37 -2.58 2.17
CA LEU A 57 7.77 -3.60 3.14
C LEU A 57 6.49 -4.25 3.65
N ALA A 58 6.43 -5.58 3.65
CA ALA A 58 5.25 -6.31 4.12
C ALA A 58 5.61 -7.24 5.27
N ALA A 59 4.80 -7.22 6.31
CA ALA A 59 4.85 -8.17 7.42
C ALA A 59 3.63 -9.10 7.35
N SER A 60 3.82 -10.35 7.76
CA SER A 60 2.79 -11.36 7.84
C SER A 60 2.99 -12.19 9.10
N ALA A 61 1.91 -12.56 9.78
CA ALA A 61 1.93 -13.73 10.64
C ALA A 61 2.32 -15.00 9.86
N THR A 62 2.87 -16.00 10.58
CA THR A 62 3.07 -17.35 10.07
C THR A 62 1.73 -17.91 9.61
N ILE A 63 1.56 -18.06 8.30
CA ILE A 63 0.38 -18.73 7.74
C ILE A 63 0.59 -20.22 8.01
N GLY A 64 -0.14 -20.76 8.99
CA GLY A 64 -0.18 -22.20 9.21
C GLY A 64 -0.59 -22.92 7.91
N ASN A 65 0.27 -23.85 7.49
CA ASN A 65 0.13 -24.76 6.33
C ASN A 65 -0.10 -24.12 4.93
N PRO A 66 0.98 -23.82 4.18
CA PRO A 66 0.91 -23.41 2.78
C PRO A 66 0.38 -24.48 1.80
N ALA A 67 0.18 -25.72 2.24
CA ALA A 67 -0.22 -26.85 1.40
C ALA A 67 -1.74 -27.00 1.20
N ASP A 68 -2.55 -26.30 2.00
CA ASP A 68 -4.02 -26.45 2.00
C ASP A 68 -4.76 -25.27 1.32
N LEU A 69 -4.05 -24.49 0.49
CA LEU A 69 -4.61 -23.36 -0.28
C LEU A 69 -4.45 -23.54 -1.78
#